data_AF-A0A9D9I0L6-F1
#
_entry.id   AF-A0A9D9I0L6-F1
#
_cell.length_a   1.000
_cell.length_b   1.000
_cell.length_c   1.000
_cell.angle_alpha   90.00
_cell.angle_beta   90.00
_cell.angle_gamma   90.00
#
_symmetry.space_group_name_H-M   'P 1'
#
loop_
_entity.id
_entity.type
_entity.pdbx_description
1 polymer ?
#
loop_
_entity_poly.entity_id
_entity_poly.type
_entity_poly.pdbx_seq_one_letter_code
_entity_poly.pdbx_strand_id
1 'polypeptide(L)'
;MIQDIINSISIAINDAFGYDYDIYTESIEQGLKEPCFFITTISPSKEQFLGRRYFSKNTFCIHYMPKGNKNEECIQVAEQLFDILEILNTSIGPIRGRNLRTEIVDGMLHFFVDYNVFSYKEVEQDTMDSLEVKTTNKEDA
;
A
#
# COMPACT_ATOMS: atom_id res chain seq x y z
N MET A 1 0.24 7.20 2.12
CA MET A 1 0.49 6.12 1.14
C MET A 1 0.26 4.74 1.75
N ILE A 2 1.04 4.29 2.74
CA ILE A 2 0.86 2.93 3.29
C ILE A 2 -0.56 2.75 3.87
N GLN A 3 -1.01 3.69 4.72
CA GLN A 3 -2.38 3.67 5.25
C GLN A 3 -3.45 3.76 4.16
N ASP A 4 -3.18 4.50 3.08
CA ASP A 4 -4.12 4.65 1.97
C ASP A 4 -4.29 3.32 1.21
N ILE A 5 -3.18 2.59 1.01
CA ILE A 5 -3.20 1.24 0.45
C ILE A 5 -3.94 0.27 1.39
N ILE A 6 -3.68 0.32 2.70
CA ILE A 6 -4.41 -0.51 3.69
C ILE A 6 -5.91 -0.24 3.60
N ASN A 7 -6.33 1.03 3.57
CA ASN A 7 -7.73 1.41 3.47
C ASN A 7 -8.35 0.90 2.15
N SER A 8 -7.65 1.05 1.02
CA SER A 8 -8.09 0.53 -0.28
C SER A 8 -8.23 -0.99 -0.29
N ILE A 9 -7.31 -1.73 0.36
CA ILE A 9 -7.42 -3.18 0.54
C ILE A 9 -8.67 -3.51 1.35
N SER A 10 -8.89 -2.82 2.48
CA SER A 10 -10.07 -3.06 3.33
C SER A 10 -11.38 -2.82 2.57
N ILE A 11 -11.45 -1.75 1.76
CA ILE A 11 -12.62 -1.46 0.93
C ILE A 11 -12.82 -2.56 -0.11
N ALA A 12 -11.78 -2.97 -0.83
CA ALA A 12 -11.88 -4.01 -1.85
C ALA A 12 -12.34 -5.36 -1.28
N ILE A 13 -11.83 -5.74 -0.11
CA ILE A 13 -12.27 -6.95 0.61
C ILE A 13 -13.73 -6.80 1.06
N ASN A 14 -14.09 -5.68 1.67
CA ASN A 14 -15.46 -5.44 2.13
C ASN A 14 -16.49 -5.42 0.98
N ASP A 15 -16.12 -4.91 -0.19
CA ASP A 15 -16.98 -4.91 -1.38
C ASP A 15 -17.17 -6.33 -1.95
N ALA A 16 -16.15 -7.18 -1.87
CA ALA A 16 -16.20 -8.54 -2.42
C ALA A 16 -16.87 -9.56 -1.48
N PHE A 17 -16.59 -9.46 -0.19
CA PHE A 17 -17.02 -10.42 0.83
C PHE A 17 -18.17 -9.92 1.70
N GLY A 18 -18.44 -8.61 1.71
CA GLY A 18 -19.50 -7.99 2.49
C GLY A 18 -19.15 -7.76 3.97
N TYR A 19 -20.10 -7.19 4.71
CA TYR A 19 -19.96 -6.81 6.12
C TYR A 19 -19.96 -7.99 7.11
N ASP A 20 -20.10 -9.23 6.62
CA ASP A 20 -20.08 -10.42 7.46
C ASP A 20 -18.67 -10.80 7.93
N TYR A 21 -17.63 -10.17 7.36
CA TYR A 21 -16.23 -10.41 7.68
C TYR A 21 -15.61 -9.21 8.39
N ASP A 22 -15.09 -9.45 9.59
CA ASP A 22 -14.38 -8.41 10.34
C ASP A 22 -12.97 -8.22 9.74
N ILE A 23 -12.64 -6.99 9.33
CA ILE A 23 -11.31 -6.61 8.80
C ILE A 23 -10.55 -5.84 9.87
N TYR A 24 -9.39 -6.36 10.27
CA TYR A 24 -8.54 -5.77 11.29
C TYR A 24 -7.19 -5.31 10.70
N THR A 25 -6.64 -4.24 11.27
CA THR A 25 -5.35 -3.64 10.85
C THR A 25 -4.45 -3.44 12.06
N GLU A 26 -3.18 -3.84 11.98
CA GLU A 26 -2.00 -3.65 12.88
C GLU A 26 -2.13 -3.59 14.42
N SER A 27 -3.32 -3.55 15.03
CA SER A 27 -3.53 -3.49 16.48
C SER A 27 -4.82 -4.24 16.83
N ILE A 28 -4.65 -5.41 17.44
CA ILE A 28 -5.75 -6.23 17.98
C ILE A 28 -5.64 -6.13 19.50
N GLU A 29 -6.58 -5.46 20.16
CA GLU A 29 -6.51 -5.28 21.62
C GLU A 29 -7.14 -6.43 22.43
N GLN A 30 -8.11 -7.20 21.92
CA GLN A 30 -8.56 -8.51 22.47
C GLN A 30 -9.93 -8.89 21.87
N GLY A 31 -10.08 -10.14 21.41
CA GLY A 31 -11.39 -10.74 21.06
C GLY A 31 -11.70 -10.85 19.57
N LEU A 32 -10.90 -11.63 18.83
CA LEU A 32 -11.14 -11.90 17.41
C LEU A 32 -12.43 -12.69 17.19
N LYS A 33 -13.25 -12.26 16.23
CA LYS A 33 -14.43 -12.99 15.79
C LYS A 33 -14.14 -13.64 14.43
N GLU A 34 -14.27 -14.95 14.37
CA GLU A 34 -14.15 -15.70 13.12
C GLU A 34 -15.50 -15.68 12.36
N PRO A 35 -15.49 -15.53 11.03
CA PRO A 35 -14.34 -15.37 10.14
C PRO A 35 -13.81 -13.92 10.08
N CYS A 36 -12.50 -13.73 9.98
CA CYS A 36 -11.89 -12.40 9.92
C CYS A 36 -10.66 -12.32 9.01
N PHE A 37 -10.39 -11.08 8.55
CA PHE A 37 -9.21 -10.71 7.77
C PHE A 37 -8.27 -9.84 8.61
N PHE A 38 -6.96 -10.08 8.49
CA PHE A 38 -5.92 -9.21 9.05
C PHE A 38 -4.99 -8.69 7.97
N ILE A 39 -4.89 -7.37 7.86
CA ILE A 39 -3.97 -6.73 6.94
C ILE A 39 -2.74 -6.30 7.73
N THR A 40 -1.57 -6.76 7.30
CA THR A 40 -0.28 -6.46 7.92
C THR A 40 0.71 -5.97 6.88
N THR A 41 1.57 -5.01 7.27
CA THR A 41 2.65 -4.52 6.41
C THR A 41 3.95 -5.23 6.80
N ILE A 42 4.57 -5.97 5.90
CA ILE A 42 5.76 -6.79 6.23
C ILE A 42 7.05 -5.99 6.12
N SER A 43 7.21 -5.20 5.06
CA SER A 43 8.46 -4.51 4.79
C SER A 43 8.21 -3.28 3.93
N PRO A 44 7.88 -2.14 4.56
CA PRO A 44 7.87 -0.87 3.85
C PRO A 44 9.32 -0.44 3.60
N SER A 45 9.77 -0.50 2.35
CA SER A 45 11.10 -0.03 1.94
C SER A 45 10.97 1.13 0.97
N LYS A 46 11.85 2.12 1.10
CA LYS A 46 11.90 3.29 0.23
C LYS A 46 13.33 3.49 -0.24
N GLU A 47 13.57 3.20 -1.51
CA GLU A 47 14.88 3.30 -2.12
C GLU A 47 14.93 4.53 -3.04
N GLN A 48 16.04 5.26 -3.03
CA GLN A 48 16.25 6.34 -4.00
C GLN A 48 16.63 5.71 -5.34
N PHE A 49 15.80 5.91 -6.36
CA PHE A 49 16.01 5.29 -7.68
C PHE A 49 16.88 6.18 -8.59
N LEU A 50 16.47 7.44 -8.78
CA LEU A 50 17.21 8.38 -9.63
C LEU A 50 16.92 9.84 -9.25
N GLY A 51 17.93 10.58 -8.79
CA GLY A 51 17.78 11.98 -8.40
C GLY A 51 16.68 12.17 -7.34
N ARG A 52 15.58 12.81 -7.70
CA ARG A 52 14.43 13.10 -6.81
C ARG A 52 13.34 12.02 -6.83
N ARG A 53 13.52 10.94 -7.60
CA ARG A 53 12.59 9.80 -7.70
C ARG A 53 12.93 8.75 -6.65
N TYR A 54 11.96 8.42 -5.81
CA TYR A 54 12.02 7.34 -4.84
C TYR A 54 11.10 6.22 -5.25
N PHE A 55 11.57 4.98 -5.12
CA PHE A 55 10.79 3.77 -5.34
C PHE A 55 10.44 3.17 -3.97
N SER A 56 9.15 3.15 -3.66
CA SER A 56 8.63 2.52 -2.46
C SER A 56 8.15 1.11 -2.81
N LYS A 57 8.82 0.08 -2.27
CA LYS A 57 8.32 -1.30 -2.31
C LYS A 57 7.66 -1.59 -0.98
N ASN A 58 6.35 -1.86 -1.01
CA ASN A 58 5.59 -2.19 0.19
C ASN A 58 4.94 -3.56 -0.03
N THR A 59 5.41 -4.56 0.71
CA THR A 59 4.79 -5.88 0.74
C THR A 59 3.75 -5.91 1.85
N PHE A 60 2.54 -6.27 1.49
CA PHE A 60 1.41 -6.48 2.39
C PHE A 60 1.09 -7.96 2.49
N CYS A 61 0.63 -8.38 3.66
CA CYS A 61 0.13 -9.73 3.91
C CYS A 61 -1.27 -9.65 4.51
N ILE A 62 -2.23 -10.19 3.78
CA ILE A 62 -3.61 -10.39 4.22
C ILE A 62 -3.71 -11.81 4.78
N HIS A 63 -4.05 -11.92 6.05
CA HIS A 63 -4.34 -13.19 6.70
C HIS A 63 -5.84 -13.39 6.75
N TYR A 64 -6.32 -14.58 6.45
CA TYR A 64 -7.72 -14.94 6.59
C TYR A 64 -7.88 -16.16 7.50
N MET A 65 -8.72 -16.00 8.52
CA MET A 65 -9.06 -17.04 9.48
C MET A 65 -10.48 -17.54 9.21
N PRO A 66 -10.65 -18.74 8.62
CA PRO A 66 -11.97 -19.34 8.41
C PRO A 66 -12.55 -19.88 9.72
N LYS A 67 -13.88 -19.86 9.83
CA LYS A 67 -14.62 -20.43 10.99
C LYS A 67 -14.87 -21.94 10.85
N GLY A 68 -14.87 -22.46 9.62
CA GLY A 68 -15.38 -23.79 9.29
C GLY A 68 -14.40 -24.65 8.51
N ASN A 69 -14.81 -25.06 7.30
CA ASN A 69 -14.10 -26.05 6.50
C ASN A 69 -12.85 -25.41 5.85
N LYS A 70 -11.77 -25.39 6.63
CA LYS A 70 -10.63 -24.49 6.44
C LYS A 70 -10.05 -24.47 5.02
N ASN A 71 -9.89 -25.63 4.37
CA ASN A 71 -9.18 -25.69 3.10
C ASN A 71 -10.02 -25.22 1.89
N GLU A 72 -11.28 -25.67 1.75
CA GLU A 72 -12.11 -25.28 0.60
C GLU A 72 -12.44 -23.79 0.63
N GLU A 73 -12.79 -23.28 1.82
CA GLU A 73 -13.11 -21.87 2.04
C GLU A 73 -11.87 -20.98 1.80
N CYS A 74 -10.69 -21.38 2.32
CA CYS A 74 -9.46 -20.65 2.04
C CYS A 74 -9.09 -20.62 0.55
N ILE A 75 -9.33 -21.70 -0.20
CA ILE A 75 -9.05 -21.72 -1.64
C ILE A 75 -9.99 -20.78 -2.38
N GLN A 76 -11.28 -20.80 -2.08
CA GLN A 76 -12.26 -19.90 -2.71
C GLN A 76 -11.96 -18.43 -2.40
N VAL A 77 -11.67 -18.11 -1.13
CA VAL A 77 -11.28 -16.76 -0.72
C VAL A 77 -9.98 -16.34 -1.39
N ALA A 78 -9.00 -17.25 -1.53
CA ALA A 78 -7.75 -16.98 -2.22
C ALA A 78 -7.95 -16.63 -3.70
N GLU A 79 -8.77 -17.38 -4.43
CA GLU A 79 -9.09 -17.09 -5.84
C GLU A 79 -9.75 -15.71 -5.98
N GLN A 80 -10.73 -15.40 -5.13
CA GLN A 80 -11.36 -14.08 -5.15
C GLN A 80 -10.37 -12.96 -4.82
N LEU A 81 -9.48 -13.17 -3.84
CA LEU A 81 -8.44 -12.21 -3.49
C LEU A 81 -7.49 -11.92 -4.65
N PHE A 82 -7.17 -12.91 -5.50
CA PHE A 82 -6.35 -12.67 -6.69
C PHE A 82 -7.01 -11.67 -7.64
N ASP A 83 -8.31 -11.80 -7.89
CA ASP A 83 -9.04 -10.91 -8.79
C ASP A 83 -9.20 -9.50 -8.19
N ILE A 84 -9.57 -9.40 -6.91
CA ILE A 84 -9.88 -8.10 -6.31
C ILE A 84 -8.63 -7.29 -5.93
N LEU A 85 -7.52 -7.95 -5.58
CA LEU A 85 -6.27 -7.30 -5.19
C LEU A 85 -5.30 -7.08 -6.35
N GLU A 86 -5.65 -7.51 -7.57
CA GLU A 86 -4.84 -7.26 -8.76
C GLU A 86 -4.69 -5.76 -9.02
N ILE A 87 -5.79 -4.99 -8.92
CA ILE A 87 -5.82 -3.55 -9.14
C ILE A 87 -6.54 -2.88 -7.96
N LEU A 88 -5.78 -2.13 -7.14
CA LEU A 88 -6.35 -1.31 -6.09
C LEU A 88 -6.50 0.13 -6.53
N ASN A 89 -7.69 0.68 -6.31
CA ASN A 89 -7.93 2.11 -6.46
C ASN A 89 -7.53 2.82 -5.16
N THR A 90 -6.45 3.61 -5.22
CA THR A 90 -5.99 4.45 -4.10
C THR A 90 -6.23 5.93 -4.39
N SER A 91 -6.08 6.78 -3.38
CA SER A 91 -6.26 8.24 -3.52
C SER A 91 -5.30 8.88 -4.53
N ILE A 92 -4.18 8.21 -4.82
CA ILE A 92 -3.16 8.64 -5.79
C ILE A 92 -3.33 8.02 -7.19
N GLY A 93 -4.31 7.13 -7.36
CA GLY A 93 -4.59 6.44 -8.62
C GLY A 93 -4.64 4.91 -8.47
N PRO A 94 -4.93 4.18 -9.58
CA PRO A 94 -4.93 2.73 -9.58
C PRO A 94 -3.49 2.18 -9.47
N ILE A 95 -3.25 1.32 -8.49
CA ILE A 95 -1.98 0.63 -8.26
C ILE A 95 -2.18 -0.85 -8.54
N ARG A 96 -1.27 -1.43 -9.34
CA ARG A 96 -1.30 -2.86 -9.64
C ARG A 96 -0.48 -3.64 -8.62
N GLY A 97 -1.09 -4.67 -8.02
CA GLY A 97 -0.40 -5.63 -7.18
C GLY A 97 0.59 -6.45 -8.01
N ARG A 98 1.78 -6.70 -7.47
CA ARG A 98 2.78 -7.62 -8.03
C ARG A 98 3.10 -8.73 -7.05
N ASN A 99 3.67 -9.82 -7.57
CA ASN A 99 4.08 -10.98 -6.76
C ASN A 99 2.94 -11.49 -5.85
N LEU A 100 1.74 -11.61 -6.40
CA LEU A 100 0.61 -12.18 -5.66
C LEU A 100 0.93 -13.65 -5.38
N ARG A 101 0.99 -14.02 -4.10
CA ARG A 101 1.25 -15.39 -3.66
C ARG A 101 0.33 -15.74 -2.51
N THR A 102 -0.06 -17.01 -2.45
CA THR A 102 -0.92 -17.53 -1.40
C THR A 102 -0.27 -18.73 -0.74
N GLU A 103 -0.34 -18.78 0.58
CA GLU A 103 0.13 -19.90 1.38
C GLU A 103 -0.92 -20.22 2.43
N ILE A 104 -1.30 -21.49 2.56
CA ILE A 104 -2.22 -21.94 3.59
C ILE A 104 -1.39 -22.67 4.65
N VAL A 105 -1.27 -22.07 5.83
CA VAL A 105 -0.49 -22.61 6.95
C VAL A 105 -1.42 -22.78 8.15
N ASP A 106 -1.44 -23.98 8.74
CA ASP A 106 -2.30 -24.34 9.88
C ASP A 106 -3.81 -24.07 9.67
N GLY A 107 -4.26 -24.07 8.40
CA GLY A 107 -5.64 -23.79 8.02
C GLY A 107 -6.00 -22.30 8.07
N MET A 108 -5.01 -21.42 8.04
CA MET A 108 -5.15 -19.98 7.79
C MET A 108 -4.56 -19.65 6.43
N LEU A 109 -5.24 -18.75 5.69
CA LEU A 109 -4.74 -18.28 4.41
C LEU A 109 -3.87 -17.05 4.62
N HIS A 110 -2.65 -17.09 4.08
CA HIS A 110 -1.71 -15.97 3.98
C HIS A 110 -1.62 -15.55 2.52
N PHE A 111 -2.15 -14.38 2.20
CA PHE A 111 -2.08 -13.77 0.88
C PHE A 111 -1.07 -12.64 0.91
N PHE A 112 0.00 -12.72 0.11
CA PHE A 112 1.00 -11.68 0.01
C PHE A 112 0.88 -10.93 -1.32
N VAL A 113 1.03 -9.62 -1.27
CA VAL A 113 0.98 -8.74 -2.43
C VAL A 113 1.94 -7.57 -2.27
N ASP A 114 2.65 -7.24 -3.35
CA ASP A 114 3.57 -6.12 -3.42
C ASP A 114 2.92 -4.93 -4.13
N TYR A 115 2.71 -3.82 -3.42
CA TYR A 115 2.28 -2.55 -4.00
C TYR A 115 3.47 -1.59 -4.11
N ASN A 116 4.03 -1.54 -5.31
CA ASN A 116 5.20 -0.74 -5.64
C ASN A 116 4.80 0.62 -6.22
N VAL A 117 5.24 1.71 -5.59
CA VAL A 117 4.87 3.09 -5.98
C VAL A 117 6.12 3.94 -6.19
N PHE A 118 6.15 4.70 -7.28
CA PHE A 118 7.15 5.75 -7.48
C PHE A 118 6.65 7.06 -6.88
N SER A 119 7.42 7.64 -5.96
CA SER A 119 7.14 8.96 -5.38
C SER A 119 8.23 9.96 -5.79
N TYR A 120 7.83 11.21 -6.04
CA TYR A 120 8.75 12.32 -6.27
C TYR A 120 8.85 13.14 -4.99
N LYS A 121 10.07 13.47 -4.55
CA LYS A 121 10.27 14.45 -3.48
C LYS A 121 10.36 15.83 -4.12
N GLU A 122 9.36 16.67 -3.91
CA GLU A 122 9.53 18.11 -4.14
C GLU A 122 10.53 18.65 -3.14
N VAL A 123 11.54 19.35 -3.66
CA VAL A 123 12.45 20.17 -2.86
C VAL A 123 11.99 21.58 -3.14
N GLU A 124 11.65 22.34 -2.10
CA GLU A 124 11.49 23.79 -2.21
C GLU A 124 12.71 24.31 -2.98
N GLN A 125 12.47 24.85 -4.18
CA GLN A 125 13.51 25.59 -4.86
C GLN A 125 13.73 26.84 -4.01
N ASP A 126 14.87 26.91 -3.32
CA ASP A 126 15.47 28.20 -2.99
C ASP A 126 15.57 28.97 -4.31
N THR A 127 14.65 29.91 -4.50
CA THR A 127 14.65 30.82 -5.63
C THR A 127 15.98 31.54 -5.61
N MET A 128 16.75 31.44 -6.70
CA MET A 128 17.99 32.20 -6.88
C MET A 128 17.71 33.67 -6.57
N ASP A 129 18.38 34.16 -5.53
CA ASP A 129 18.32 35.55 -5.10
C ASP A 129 18.63 36.46 -6.29
N SER A 130 17.76 37.43 -6.54
CA SER A 130 17.86 38.33 -7.70
C SER A 130 19.17 39.11 -7.67
N LEU A 131 19.99 38.99 -8.72
CA LEU A 131 21.15 39.86 -8.92
C LEU A 131 20.69 41.30 -9.15
N GLU A 132 20.85 42.17 -8.15
CA GLU A 132 20.81 43.62 -8.34
C GLU A 132 22.09 44.09 -9.05
N VAL A 133 22.00 44.35 -10.35
CA VAL A 133 23.07 45.04 -11.09
C VAL A 133 22.95 46.54 -10.81
N LYS A 134 23.80 47.06 -9.91
CA LYS A 134 24.03 48.51 -9.79
C LYS A 134 25.02 48.97 -10.86
N THR A 135 24.52 49.53 -11.95
CA THR A 135 25.33 50.25 -12.93
C THR A 135 25.66 51.64 -12.37
N THR A 136 26.89 51.84 -11.88
CA THR A 136 27.43 53.19 -11.61
C THR A 136 28.05 53.72 -12.90
N ASN A 137 27.33 54.60 -13.59
CA ASN A 137 27.93 55.44 -14.63
C ASN A 137 28.77 56.51 -13.93
N LYS A 138 30.10 56.36 -13.98
CA LYS A 138 31.03 57.48 -13.85
C LYS A 138 31.36 57.96 -15.25
N GLU A 139 30.76 59.08 -15.65
CA GLU A 139 31.33 59.92 -16.71
C GLU A 139 32.07 61.08 -16.02
N ASP A 140 33.37 60.88 -15.87
CA ASP A 140 34.37 61.92 -15.72
C ASP A 140 34.83 62.30 -17.15
N ALA A 141 34.55 63.52 -17.61
CA ALA A 141 35.38 64.37 -18.49
C ALA A 141 34.60 65.58 -19.01
#